data_AF-A0A1M6FX55-F1
#
_entry.id   AF-A0A1M6FX55-F1
#
_cell.length_a   1.000
_cell.length_b   1.000
_cell.length_c   1.000
_cell.angle_alpha   90.00
_cell.angle_beta   90.00
_cell.angle_gamma   90.00
#
_symmetry.space_group_name_H-M   'P 1'
#
loop_
_entity.id
_entity.type
_entity.pdbx_description
1 polymer ?
#
loop_
_entity_poly.entity_id
_entity_poly.type
_entity_poly.pdbx_seq_one_letter_code
_entity_poly.pdbx_strand_id
1 'polypeptide(L)' 'MSVTKTLLAATAASAFAATSAFAGGFADEITEAPVVAPTVMVEPAAPAGSIPGWVIPAALAAALIAVAVSGDDSED' A
#
# COMPACT_ATOMS: atom_id res chain seq x y z
N MET A 1 0.09 -15.78 30.20
CA MET A 1 -0.10 -14.63 29.30
C MET A 1 -0.19 -15.20 27.89
N SER A 2 -1.39 -15.21 27.30
CA SER A 2 -1.68 -15.97 26.08
C SER A 2 -0.91 -15.42 24.88
N VAL A 3 -0.14 -16.27 24.21
CA VAL A 3 0.67 -15.95 23.01
C VAL A 3 -0.14 -15.20 21.95
N THR A 4 -1.44 -15.49 21.84
CA THR A 4 -2.41 -14.81 20.97
C THR A 4 -2.51 -13.29 21.21
N LYS A 5 -2.43 -12.85 22.47
CA LYS A 5 -2.46 -11.41 22.81
C LYS A 5 -1.18 -10.70 22.41
N THR A 6 -0.04 -11.39 22.55
CA THR A 6 1.28 -10.89 22.14
C THR A 6 1.37 -10.76 20.61
N LEU A 7 0.84 -11.74 19.88
CA LEU A 7 0.84 -11.73 18.41
C LEU A 7 -0.06 -10.61 17.87
N LEU A 8 -1.26 -10.46 18.42
CA LEU A 8 -2.20 -9.41 18.00
C LEU A 8 -1.64 -7.99 18.26
N ALA A 9 -0.98 -7.79 19.40
CA ALA A 9 -0.31 -6.53 19.72
C ALA A 9 0.88 -6.26 18.77
N ALA A 10 1.66 -7.29 18.43
CA ALA A 10 2.78 -7.17 17.50
C ALA A 10 2.30 -6.83 16.07
N THR A 11 1.23 -7.46 15.59
CA THR A 11 0.65 -7.17 14.28
C THR A 11 0.10 -5.74 14.21
N ALA A 12 -0.62 -5.30 15.25
CA ALA A 12 -1.13 -3.93 15.33
C ALA A 12 0.01 -2.90 15.31
N ALA A 13 1.08 -3.13 16.08
CA ALA A 13 2.25 -2.25 16.10
C ALA A 13 2.95 -2.17 14.72
N SER A 14 3.07 -3.30 14.01
CA SER A 14 3.71 -3.35 12.70
C SER A 14 2.89 -2.64 11.60
N ALA A 15 1.56 -2.66 11.68
CA ALA A 15 0.68 -1.98 10.73
C ALA A 15 0.82 -0.45 10.77
N PHE A 16 0.99 0.14 11.97
CA PHE A 16 1.22 1.58 12.12
C PHE A 16 2.65 1.99 11.78
N ALA A 17 3.65 1.14 12.02
CA ALA A 17 5.04 1.43 11.67
C ALA A 17 5.31 1.31 10.15
N ALA A 18 4.54 0.48 9.43
CA ALA A 18 4.67 0.33 7.99
C ALA A 18 4.24 1.58 7.20
N THR A 19 3.39 2.45 7.76
CA THR A 19 2.91 3.65 7.06
C THR A 19 3.90 4.82 7.07
N SER A 20 4.96 4.78 7.90
CA SER A 20 5.92 5.90 8.02
C SER A 20 7.08 5.84 7.05
N ALA A 21 7.14 4.84 6.16
CA ALA A 21 8.02 4.88 5.00
C ALA A 21 7.41 5.72 3.88
N PHE A 22 7.16 7.01 4.13
CA PHE A 22 7.16 8.00 3.07
C PHE A 22 8.62 8.16 2.64
N ALA A 23 9.11 7.22 1.83
CA ALA A 23 10.30 7.41 1.03
C ALA A 23 10.12 8.75 0.29
N GLY A 24 11.10 9.64 0.38
CA GLY A 24 11.10 10.99 -0.18
C GLY A 24 10.98 11.07 -1.71
N GLY A 25 10.41 10.07 -2.38
CA GLY A 25 10.13 10.02 -3.81
C GLY A 25 8.91 10.83 -4.26
N PHE A 26 8.33 11.67 -3.38
CA PHE A 26 7.31 12.66 -3.74
C PHE A 26 7.78 14.11 -3.58
N ALA A 27 9.03 14.35 -3.18
CA ALA A 27 9.59 15.69 -3.13
C ALA A 27 10.47 15.89 -4.37
N ASP A 28 9.96 16.65 -5.33
CA ASP A 28 10.73 17.05 -6.51
C ASP A 28 11.83 18.05 -6.10
N GLU A 29 13.02 17.95 -6.70
CA GLU A 29 14.11 18.88 -6.44
C GLU A 29 13.82 20.20 -7.18
N ILE A 30 13.47 21.25 -6.45
CA ILE A 30 13.24 22.57 -7.06
C ILE A 30 14.57 23.17 -7.47
N THR A 31 14.98 22.92 -8.71
CA THR A 31 16.07 23.60 -9.40
C THR A 31 15.49 24.50 -10.49
N GLU A 32 15.88 25.78 -10.49
CA GLU A 32 15.44 26.71 -11.52
C GLU A 32 16.22 26.44 -12.82
N ALA A 33 15.58 25.76 -13.77
CA ALA A 33 16.19 25.43 -15.05
C ALA A 33 16.02 26.57 -16.08
N PRO A 34 17.09 26.95 -16.79
CA PRO A 34 17.14 28.13 -17.65
C PRO A 34 16.17 28.06 -18.82
N VAL A 35 15.62 29.22 -19.18
CA VAL A 35 14.62 29.45 -20.23
C VAL A 35 15.18 29.09 -21.62
N VAL A 36 15.21 27.81 -21.96
CA VAL A 36 15.68 27.35 -23.28
C VAL A 36 14.53 26.73 -24.06
N ALA A 37 14.01 27.56 -24.96
CA ALA A 37 13.24 27.23 -26.17
C ALA A 37 11.87 26.55 -25.95
N PRO A 38 10.87 26.87 -26.81
CA PRO A 38 9.53 26.32 -26.69
C PRO A 38 9.56 24.84 -27.07
N THR A 39 9.81 23.99 -26.10
CA THR A 39 9.60 22.55 -26.23
C THR A 39 8.10 22.35 -26.39
N VAL A 40 7.70 21.90 -27.59
CA VAL A 40 6.32 21.49 -27.87
C VAL A 40 5.97 20.43 -26.83
N MET A 41 5.09 20.80 -25.90
CA MET A 41 4.63 19.93 -24.82
C MET A 41 3.79 18.82 -25.43
N VAL A 42 4.37 17.64 -25.58
CA VAL A 42 3.63 16.43 -25.94
C VAL A 42 3.02 15.90 -24.65
N GLU A 43 1.69 16.02 -24.53
CA GLU A 43 0.91 15.42 -23.45
C GLU A 43 1.22 13.92 -23.36
N PRO A 44 1.72 13.41 -22.23
CA PRO A 44 1.89 11.98 -22.03
C PRO A 44 0.55 11.28 -22.22
N ALA A 45 0.52 10.22 -23.05
CA ALA A 45 -0.69 9.43 -23.22
C ALA A 45 -1.21 8.96 -21.85
N ALA A 46 -2.50 9.21 -21.59
CA ALA A 46 -3.12 8.87 -20.31
C ALA A 46 -2.83 7.39 -19.97
N PRO A 47 -2.44 7.09 -18.72
CA PRO A 47 -2.11 5.72 -18.33
C PRO A 47 -3.30 4.81 -18.62
N ALA A 48 -3.04 3.70 -19.33
CA ALA A 48 -4.05 2.69 -19.61
C ALA A 48 -4.67 2.20 -18.29
N GLY A 49 -6.00 2.07 -18.29
CA GLY A 49 -6.85 2.03 -17.10
C GLY A 49 -6.29 1.24 -15.91
N SER A 50 -6.30 1.88 -14.75
CA SER A 50 -5.94 1.25 -13.48
C SER A 50 -7.02 0.26 -13.03
N ILE A 51 -6.60 -0.79 -12.33
CA ILE A 51 -7.50 -1.73 -11.67
C ILE A 51 -8.38 -0.94 -10.68
N PRO A 52 -9.70 -1.19 -10.59
CA PRO A 52 -10.55 -0.43 -9.70
C PRO A 52 -10.00 -0.43 -8.27
N GLY A 53 -9.97 0.75 -7.63
CA GLY A 53 -9.32 0.91 -6.31
C GLY A 53 -9.89 0.05 -5.18
N TRP A 54 -11.04 -0.58 -5.39
CA TRP A 54 -11.65 -1.52 -4.45
C TRP A 54 -11.05 -2.94 -4.53
N VAL A 55 -10.33 -3.28 -5.60
CA VAL A 55 -9.81 -4.64 -5.82
C VAL A 55 -8.77 -5.03 -4.77
N ILE A 56 -7.84 -4.13 -4.43
CA ILE A 56 -6.82 -4.39 -3.41
C ILE A 56 -7.46 -4.58 -2.02
N PRO A 57 -8.34 -3.67 -1.53
CA PRO A 57 -9.08 -3.87 -0.28
C PRO A 57 -9.91 -5.16 -0.25
N ALA A 58 -10.60 -5.49 -1.35
CA ALA A 58 -11.43 -6.69 -1.41
C ALA A 58 -10.59 -7.98 -1.36
N ALA A 59 -9.45 -8.00 -2.04
CA ALA A 59 -8.52 -9.12 -2.00
C ALA A 59 -7.96 -9.33 -0.58
N LEU A 60 -7.60 -8.25 0.11
CA LEU A 60 -7.15 -8.31 1.51
C LEU A 60 -8.25 -8.83 2.44
N ALA A 61 -9.48 -8.35 2.32
CA ALA A 61 -10.60 -8.80 3.13
C ALA A 61 -10.87 -10.31 2.92
N ALA A 62 -10.89 -10.77 1.67
CA ALA A 62 -11.06 -12.18 1.34
C ALA A 62 -9.94 -13.05 1.91
N ALA A 63 -8.69 -12.60 1.82
CA ALA A 63 -7.54 -13.32 2.40
C ALA A 63 -7.64 -13.43 3.92
N LEU A 64 -8.03 -12.36 4.62
CA LEU A 64 -8.20 -12.37 6.07
C LEU A 64 -9.37 -13.27 6.51
N ILE A 65 -10.48 -13.27 5.77
CA ILE A 65 -11.60 -14.19 6.03
C ILE A 65 -11.17 -15.64 5.83
N ALA A 66 -10.44 -15.94 4.75
CA ALA A 66 -9.94 -17.29 4.50
C ALA A 66 -9.02 -17.79 5.62
N VAL A 67 -8.12 -16.92 6.12
CA VAL A 67 -7.26 -17.23 7.26
C VAL A 67 -8.07 -17.46 8.54
N ALA A 68 -9.10 -16.64 8.80
CA ALA A 68 -9.93 -16.76 9.98
C ALA A 68 -10.75 -18.07 9.98
N VAL A 69 -11.28 -18.47 8.82
CA VAL A 69 -12.08 -19.71 8.68
C VAL A 69 -11.19 -20.97 8.71
N SER A 70 -9.97 -20.90 8.19
CA SER A 70 -9.05 -22.05 8.18
C SER A 70 -8.55 -22.45 9.58
N GLY A 71 -8.73 -21.61 10.60
CA GLY A 71 -8.29 -21.87 11.97
C GLY A 71 -9.31 -22.57 12.86
N ASP A 72 -10.53 -22.83 12.37
CA ASP A 72 -11.62 -23.48 13.13
C ASP A 72 -11.66 -25.01 12.94
N ASP A 73 -10.95 -25.53 11.93
CA ASP A 73 -10.92 -26.97 11.58
C ASP A 73 -9.82 -27.75 12.35
N SER A 74 -9.38 -27.23 13.50
CA SER A 74 -8.36 -27.83 14.38
C SER A 74 -8.99 -28.29 15.69
N GLU A 75 -9.90 -29.26 15.62
CA GLU A 75 -10.34 -30.08 16.76
C GLU A 75 -9.40 -31.30 16.88
N ASP A 76 -8.20 -31.07 17.43
CA ASP A 76 -7.46 -31.95 18.37
C ASP A 76 -6.24 -31.20 18.97
#